data_AF-A0A975CN73-F1
#
_entry.id   AF-A0A975CN73-F1
#
_cell.length_a   1.000
_cell.length_b   1.000
_cell.length_c   1.000
_cell.angle_alpha   90.00
_cell.angle_beta   90.00
_cell.angle_gamma   90.00
#
_symmetry.space_group_name_H-M   'P 1'
#
loop_
_entity.id
_entity.type
_entity.pdbx_description
1 polymer ?
#
loop_
_entity_poly.entity_id
_entity_poly.type
_entity_poly.pdbx_seq_one_letter_code
_entity_poly.pdbx_strand_id
1 'polypeptide(L)'
;MKKLLYFTSLLLLLIGCSVQKEPVFIKVDNVKILSFAGDTIKLKADAFFENPNDVSGKITTDDIKVFVNEVEVAEVFSKEFKVPARNEFSIPLIAHIPTKKFLNTNKSGVLEGLLNSLISNKVNVRIKGKLEYVVFGFTREFLVDKKQEIKF
;
A
#
# COMPACT_ATOMS: atom_id res chain seq x y z
N MET A 1 -23.49 -45.79 -7.69
CA MET A 1 -23.99 -44.53 -8.33
C MET A 1 -24.28 -43.42 -7.31
N LYS A 2 -25.02 -43.66 -6.22
CA LYS A 2 -25.31 -42.64 -5.18
C LYS A 2 -24.05 -42.00 -4.56
N LYS A 3 -23.01 -42.80 -4.24
CA LYS A 3 -21.72 -42.30 -3.71
C LYS A 3 -20.96 -41.39 -4.69
N LEU A 4 -21.08 -41.67 -6.00
CA LEU A 4 -20.47 -40.84 -7.03
C LEU A 4 -21.18 -39.48 -7.09
N LEU A 5 -22.52 -39.46 -7.08
CA LEU A 5 -23.32 -38.23 -7.03
C LEU A 5 -23.00 -37.35 -5.82
N TYR A 6 -22.84 -37.93 -4.62
CA TYR A 6 -22.43 -37.17 -3.44
C TYR A 6 -21.02 -36.58 -3.59
N PHE A 7 -20.09 -37.35 -4.17
CA PHE A 7 -18.72 -36.87 -4.42
C PHE A 7 -18.69 -35.75 -5.46
N THR A 8 -19.44 -35.89 -6.56
CA THR A 8 -19.54 -34.85 -7.60
C THR A 8 -20.20 -33.59 -7.05
N SER A 9 -21.25 -33.74 -6.23
CA SER A 9 -21.90 -32.61 -5.56
C SER A 9 -20.97 -31.91 -4.58
N LEU A 10 -20.13 -32.64 -3.84
CA LEU A 10 -19.13 -32.07 -2.95
C LEU A 10 -18.03 -31.33 -3.73
N LEU A 11 -17.59 -31.89 -4.86
CA LEU A 11 -16.56 -31.28 -5.70
C LEU A 11 -17.04 -29.98 -6.35
N LEU A 12 -18.32 -29.91 -6.76
CA LEU A 12 -18.94 -28.70 -7.31
C LEU A 12 -19.00 -27.54 -6.30
N LEU A 13 -19.09 -27.83 -5.00
CA LEU A 13 -19.07 -26.81 -3.94
C LEU A 13 -17.69 -26.16 -3.76
N LEU A 14 -16.61 -26.80 -4.21
CA LEU A 14 -15.25 -26.29 -4.07
C LEU A 14 -14.82 -25.32 -5.19
N ILE A 15 -15.51 -25.33 -6.33
CA ILE A 15 -15.11 -24.57 -7.54
C ILE A 15 -15.51 -23.08 -7.46
N GLY A 16 -16.46 -22.73 -6.57
CA GLY A 16 -16.98 -21.37 -6.45
C GLY A 16 -16.18 -20.43 -5.53
N CYS A 17 -15.16 -20.94 -4.83
CA CYS A 17 -14.43 -20.18 -3.82
C CYS A 17 -13.30 -19.36 -4.44
N SER A 18 -13.35 -18.03 -4.29
CA SER A 18 -12.27 -17.13 -4.71
C SER A 18 -11.25 -16.96 -3.59
N VAL A 19 -10.01 -17.43 -3.80
CA VAL A 19 -8.97 -17.44 -2.76
C VAL A 19 -7.66 -16.74 -3.12
N GLN A 20 -7.49 -16.30 -4.37
CA GLN A 20 -6.19 -15.83 -4.90
C GLN A 20 -6.25 -14.51 -5.68
N LYS A 21 -7.26 -13.68 -5.45
CA LYS A 21 -7.35 -12.33 -6.04
C LYS A 21 -6.58 -11.32 -5.20
N GLU A 22 -6.03 -10.31 -5.86
CA GLU A 22 -5.35 -9.21 -5.18
C GLU A 22 -6.37 -8.31 -4.46
N PRO A 23 -6.04 -7.73 -3.29
CA PRO A 23 -6.87 -6.69 -2.67
C PRO A 23 -7.05 -5.49 -3.60
N VAL A 24 -8.27 -4.98 -3.70
CA VAL A 24 -8.58 -3.84 -4.56
C VAL A 24 -8.32 -2.56 -3.77
N PHE A 25 -7.44 -1.69 -4.27
CA PHE A 25 -7.18 -0.39 -3.66
C PHE A 25 -8.39 0.54 -3.80
N ILE A 26 -8.81 1.15 -2.70
CA ILE A 26 -9.92 2.12 -2.67
C ILE A 26 -9.36 3.53 -2.60
N LYS A 27 -8.65 3.87 -1.51
CA LYS A 27 -8.11 5.22 -1.26
C LYS A 27 -7.07 5.24 -0.14
N VAL A 28 -6.41 6.39 0.02
CA VAL A 28 -5.67 6.74 1.25
C VAL A 28 -6.40 7.91 1.91
N ASP A 29 -6.61 7.83 3.22
CA ASP A 29 -7.32 8.84 4.00
C ASP A 29 -6.71 8.96 5.41
N ASN A 30 -7.32 9.77 6.29
CA ASN A 30 -6.94 9.93 7.70
C ASN A 30 -5.48 10.36 7.92
N VAL A 31 -4.97 11.21 7.03
CA VAL A 31 -3.59 11.72 7.12
C VAL A 31 -3.43 12.60 8.37
N LYS A 32 -2.47 12.25 9.23
CA LYS A 32 -2.16 12.94 10.49
C LYS A 32 -0.66 13.03 10.69
N ILE A 33 -0.20 14.12 11.29
CA ILE A 33 1.19 14.26 11.73
C ILE A 33 1.32 13.52 13.07
N LEU A 34 2.23 12.54 13.15
CA LEU A 34 2.54 11.85 14.41
C LEU A 34 3.62 12.59 15.20
N SER A 35 4.67 13.04 14.52
CA SER A 35 5.77 13.76 15.16
C SER A 35 6.55 14.60 14.16
N PHE A 36 7.05 15.73 14.64
CA PHE A 36 8.04 16.54 13.95
C PHE A 36 9.34 16.52 14.76
N ALA A 37 10.39 15.92 14.22
CA ALA A 37 11.74 16.02 14.74
C ALA A 37 12.57 16.83 13.74
N GLY A 38 13.67 17.45 14.20
CA GLY A 38 14.51 18.30 13.36
C GLY A 38 15.05 17.63 12.09
N ASP A 39 15.03 16.30 12.02
CA ASP A 39 15.49 15.53 10.86
C ASP A 39 14.47 14.62 10.19
N THR A 40 13.30 14.43 10.81
CA THR A 40 12.31 13.47 10.34
C THR A 40 10.91 13.96 10.69
N ILE A 41 10.03 13.98 9.68
CA ILE A 41 8.59 14.11 9.88
C ILE A 41 7.98 12.71 9.79
N LYS A 42 7.17 12.34 10.78
CA LYS A 42 6.39 11.11 10.74
C LYS A 42 4.93 11.43 10.48
N LEU A 43 4.39 10.89 9.40
CA LEU A 43 2.96 10.98 9.06
C LEU A 43 2.31 9.62 9.25
N LYS A 44 1.10 9.60 9.79
CA LYS A 44 0.20 8.45 9.76
C LYS A 44 -0.87 8.67 8.71
N ALA A 45 -1.22 7.63 7.97
CA ALA A 45 -2.40 7.60 7.11
C ALA A 45 -3.02 6.20 7.17
N ASP A 46 -4.25 6.06 6.71
CA ASP A 46 -4.90 4.77 6.55
C ASP A 46 -5.12 4.51 5.05
N ALA A 47 -4.65 3.38 4.54
CA ALA A 47 -4.91 2.93 3.19
C ALA A 47 -6.04 1.91 3.17
N PHE A 48 -7.11 2.20 2.44
CA PHE A 48 -8.33 1.42 2.37
C PHE A 48 -8.32 0.50 1.16
N PHE A 49 -8.71 -0.75 1.39
CA PHE A 49 -8.76 -1.81 0.40
C PHE A 49 -10.03 -2.64 0.58
N GLU A 50 -10.44 -3.33 -0.49
CA GLU A 50 -11.44 -4.38 -0.46
C GLU A 50 -10.77 -5.74 -0.69
N ASN A 51 -11.11 -6.75 0.12
CA ASN A 51 -10.71 -8.12 -0.14
C ASN A 51 -11.78 -8.85 -0.97
N PRO A 52 -11.56 -9.09 -2.28
CA PRO A 52 -12.52 -9.83 -3.11
C PRO A 52 -12.51 -11.35 -2.88
N ASN A 53 -11.70 -11.84 -1.94
CA ASN A 53 -11.60 -13.27 -1.63
C ASN A 53 -12.55 -13.69 -0.51
N ASP A 54 -12.94 -14.95 -0.57
CA ASP A 54 -13.86 -15.63 0.36
C ASP A 54 -13.17 -16.03 1.67
N VAL A 55 -11.87 -15.76 1.76
CA VAL A 55 -11.00 -16.17 2.84
C VAL A 55 -10.24 -14.99 3.41
N SER A 56 -10.03 -15.04 4.73
CA SER A 56 -9.20 -14.09 5.45
C SER A 56 -7.72 -14.40 5.25
N GLY A 57 -6.88 -13.39 5.40
CA GLY A 57 -5.44 -13.55 5.34
C GLY A 57 -4.72 -12.53 6.20
N LYS A 58 -3.45 -12.35 5.92
CA LYS A 58 -2.61 -11.32 6.54
C LYS A 58 -1.85 -10.59 5.44
N ILE A 59 -1.66 -9.29 5.62
CA ILE A 59 -0.78 -8.49 4.77
C ILE A 59 0.37 -7.99 5.61
N THR A 60 1.57 -8.21 5.09
CA THR A 60 2.80 -7.51 5.48
C THR A 60 3.23 -6.61 4.34
N THR A 61 3.80 -5.47 4.70
CA THR A 61 4.36 -4.52 3.74
C THR A 61 5.86 -4.51 3.89
N ASP A 62 6.58 -4.54 2.78
CA ASP A 62 8.02 -4.39 2.79
C ASP A 62 8.48 -3.34 1.77
N ASP A 63 9.47 -2.55 2.17
CA ASP A 63 10.16 -1.54 1.37
C ASP A 63 9.23 -0.61 0.56
N ILE A 64 8.15 -0.12 1.17
CA ILE A 64 7.28 0.84 0.49
C ILE A 64 7.94 2.22 0.49
N LYS A 65 8.18 2.78 -0.70
CA LYS A 65 8.80 4.08 -0.93
C LYS A 65 7.86 4.99 -1.70
N VAL A 66 7.84 6.26 -1.32
CA VAL A 66 7.11 7.32 -2.00
C VAL A 66 8.10 8.21 -2.75
N PHE A 67 7.82 8.43 -4.02
CA PHE A 67 8.59 9.30 -4.90
C PHE A 67 7.73 10.47 -5.33
N VAL A 68 8.33 11.65 -5.37
CA VAL A 68 7.75 12.86 -5.94
C VAL A 68 8.65 13.34 -7.06
N ASN A 69 8.14 13.38 -8.29
CA ASN A 69 8.90 13.68 -9.50
C ASN A 69 10.20 12.86 -9.60
N GLU A 70 10.07 11.55 -9.36
CA GLU A 70 11.17 10.57 -9.33
C GLU A 70 12.22 10.76 -8.20
N VAL A 71 12.02 11.74 -7.30
CA VAL A 71 12.81 11.89 -6.07
C VAL A 71 12.17 11.09 -4.95
N GLU A 72 12.93 10.19 -4.32
CA GLU A 72 12.47 9.47 -3.12
C GLU A 72 12.31 10.43 -1.94
N VAL A 73 11.06 10.62 -1.49
CA VAL A 73 10.71 11.58 -0.43
C VAL A 73 10.38 10.93 0.91
N ALA A 74 9.92 9.68 0.91
CA ALA A 74 9.52 9.00 2.12
C ALA A 74 9.66 7.49 2.03
N GLU A 75 9.90 6.88 3.17
CA GLU A 75 9.77 5.44 3.39
C GLU A 75 8.50 5.18 4.23
N VAL A 76 7.74 4.15 3.87
CA VAL A 76 6.43 3.86 4.46
C VAL A 76 6.48 2.49 5.11
N PHE A 77 6.05 2.44 6.36
CA PHE A 77 6.01 1.25 7.18
C PHE A 77 4.57 0.94 7.58
N SER A 78 4.21 -0.33 7.57
CA SER A 78 3.02 -0.84 8.24
C SER A 78 3.37 -2.03 9.10
N LYS A 79 2.60 -2.22 10.17
CA LYS A 79 2.60 -3.49 10.89
C LYS A 79 1.83 -4.54 10.09
N GLU A 80 2.09 -5.82 10.38
CA GLU A 80 1.25 -6.92 9.91
C GLU A 80 -0.21 -6.65 10.28
N PHE A 81 -1.11 -6.83 9.32
CA PHE A 81 -2.53 -6.60 9.50
C PHE A 81 -3.38 -7.77 9.02
N LYS A 82 -4.45 -8.09 9.74
CA LYS A 82 -5.39 -9.16 9.37
C LYS A 82 -6.39 -8.66 8.32
N VAL A 83 -6.47 -9.37 7.22
CA VAL A 83 -7.42 -9.08 6.14
C VAL A 83 -8.70 -9.89 6.36
N PRO A 84 -9.87 -9.25 6.53
CA PRO A 84 -11.16 -9.94 6.63
C PRO A 84 -11.57 -10.54 5.27
N ALA A 85 -12.36 -11.61 5.28
CA ALA A 85 -12.95 -12.18 4.07
C ALA A 85 -14.09 -11.29 3.52
N ARG A 86 -14.16 -11.09 2.20
CA ARG A 86 -15.20 -10.32 1.49
C ARG A 86 -15.59 -9.01 2.18
N ASN A 87 -14.60 -8.23 2.60
CA ASN A 87 -14.87 -7.00 3.32
C ASN A 87 -13.81 -5.94 3.01
N GLU A 88 -14.18 -4.70 3.27
CA GLU A 88 -13.26 -3.58 3.29
C GLU A 88 -12.40 -3.63 4.55
N PHE A 89 -11.17 -3.13 4.42
CA PHE A 89 -10.23 -3.02 5.51
C PHE A 89 -9.26 -1.87 5.27
N SER A 90 -8.64 -1.41 6.35
CA SER A 90 -7.65 -0.34 6.31
C SER A 90 -6.31 -0.80 6.88
N ILE A 91 -5.23 -0.49 6.18
CA ILE A 91 -3.86 -0.72 6.64
C ILE A 91 -3.30 0.61 7.20
N PRO A 92 -2.88 0.67 8.47
CA PRO A 92 -2.28 1.87 9.04
C PRO A 92 -0.84 2.04 8.52
N LEU A 93 -0.61 3.11 7.77
CA LEU A 93 0.68 3.46 7.18
C LEU A 93 1.38 4.53 8.02
N ILE A 94 2.68 4.37 8.23
CA ILE A 94 3.55 5.36 8.84
C ILE A 94 4.62 5.76 7.82
N ALA A 95 4.54 6.98 7.31
CA ALA A 95 5.54 7.54 6.41
C ALA A 95 6.62 8.29 7.22
N HIS A 96 7.88 7.99 6.96
CA HIS A 96 9.05 8.70 7.47
C HIS A 96 9.62 9.58 6.36
N ILE A 97 9.57 10.90 6.56
CA ILE A 97 10.10 11.90 5.62
C ILE A 97 11.39 12.47 6.24
N PRO A 98 12.58 12.11 5.73
CA PRO A 98 13.85 12.60 6.27
C PRO A 98 14.11 14.05 5.83
N THR A 99 13.70 15.03 6.64
CA THR A 99 13.83 16.46 6.32
C THR A 99 15.29 16.90 6.16
N LYS A 100 16.22 16.34 6.94
CA LYS A 100 17.66 16.62 6.78
C LYS A 100 18.18 16.30 5.37
N LYS A 101 17.66 15.27 4.71
CA LYS A 101 18.07 14.88 3.34
C LYS A 101 17.75 15.97 2.33
N PHE A 102 16.69 16.73 2.55
CA PHE A 102 16.27 17.83 1.67
C PHE A 102 16.91 19.15 2.09
N LEU A 103 17.10 19.39 3.40
CA LEU A 103 17.61 20.65 3.95
C LEU A 103 19.15 20.77 3.94
N ASN A 104 19.89 19.66 4.15
CA ASN A 104 21.37 19.67 4.23
C ASN A 104 22.06 19.44 2.90
N THR A 105 21.33 19.24 1.80
CA THR A 105 21.98 19.15 0.50
C THR A 105 22.37 20.55 0.06
N ASN A 106 23.68 20.84 0.03
CA ASN A 106 24.30 21.95 -0.71
C ASN A 106 23.98 21.94 -2.24
N LYS A 107 23.07 21.06 -2.69
CA LYS A 107 22.48 21.00 -4.02
C LYS A 107 21.08 21.60 -3.94
N SER A 108 20.96 22.89 -4.29
CA SER A 108 19.68 23.62 -4.34
C SER A 108 18.59 22.89 -5.15
N GLY A 109 18.98 22.05 -6.12
CA GLY A 109 18.07 21.47 -7.11
C GLY A 109 16.97 20.52 -6.61
N VAL A 110 17.11 19.84 -5.47
CA VAL A 110 16.05 18.90 -5.00
C VAL A 110 14.89 19.66 -4.36
N LEU A 111 15.16 20.56 -3.41
CA LEU A 111 14.14 21.43 -2.83
C LEU A 111 13.54 22.35 -3.89
N GLU A 112 14.37 22.95 -4.74
CA GLU A 112 13.93 23.80 -5.83
C GLU A 112 13.03 23.04 -6.82
N GLY A 113 13.37 21.81 -7.19
CA GLY A 113 12.53 20.96 -8.04
C GLY A 113 11.17 20.63 -7.41
N LEU A 114 11.15 20.34 -6.11
CA LEU A 114 9.90 20.08 -5.37
C LEU A 114 9.04 21.35 -5.25
N LEU A 115 9.65 22.50 -4.96
CA LEU A 115 8.95 23.80 -4.86
C LEU A 115 8.41 24.26 -6.22
N ASN A 116 9.19 24.14 -7.30
CA ASN A 116 8.75 24.45 -8.66
C ASN A 116 7.56 23.58 -9.09
N SER A 117 7.46 22.36 -8.56
CA SER A 117 6.35 21.45 -8.85
C SER A 117 5.07 21.87 -8.13
N LEU A 118 5.19 22.44 -6.93
CA LEU A 118 4.07 23.07 -6.24
C LEU A 118 3.63 24.34 -6.97
N ILE A 119 4.58 25.17 -7.44
CA ILE A 119 4.27 26.40 -8.19
C ILE A 119 3.62 26.10 -9.55
N SER A 120 4.06 25.04 -10.23
CA SER A 120 3.49 24.61 -11.51
C SER A 120 2.19 23.80 -11.36
N ASN A 121 1.67 23.67 -10.14
CA ASN A 121 0.42 22.97 -9.80
C ASN A 121 0.36 21.52 -10.31
N LYS A 122 1.52 20.88 -10.51
CA LYS A 122 1.63 19.53 -11.07
C LYS A 122 2.70 18.75 -10.34
N VAL A 123 2.28 17.64 -9.73
CA VAL A 123 3.18 16.76 -8.98
C VAL A 123 2.95 15.32 -9.40
N ASN A 124 4.00 14.64 -9.85
CA ASN A 124 3.96 13.20 -10.09
C ASN A 124 4.32 12.45 -8.82
N VAL A 125 3.35 11.78 -8.22
CA VAL A 125 3.56 10.90 -7.08
C VAL A 125 3.67 9.47 -7.56
N ARG A 126 4.69 8.74 -7.14
CA ARG A 126 4.84 7.31 -7.43
C ARG A 126 5.09 6.55 -6.14
N ILE A 127 4.31 5.50 -5.91
CA ILE A 127 4.46 4.60 -4.77
C ILE A 127 5.02 3.29 -5.31
N LYS A 128 6.16 2.86 -4.77
CA LYS A 128 6.76 1.56 -5.07
C LYS A 128 6.90 0.73 -3.81
N GLY A 129 6.78 -0.58 -3.92
CA GLY A 129 7.08 -1.47 -2.81
C GLY A 129 6.56 -2.88 -3.03
N LYS A 130 6.59 -3.68 -1.97
CA LYS A 130 6.11 -5.06 -1.99
C LYS A 130 5.03 -5.24 -0.93
N LEU A 131 3.97 -5.96 -1.30
CA LEU A 131 2.95 -6.44 -0.40
C LEU A 131 3.01 -7.97 -0.40
N GLU A 132 3.07 -8.55 0.79
CA GLU A 132 3.02 -10.00 0.96
C GLU A 132 1.67 -10.36 1.57
N TYR A 133 0.91 -11.18 0.84
CA TYR A 133 -0.35 -11.72 1.32
C TYR A 133 -0.16 -13.18 1.74
N VAL A 134 -0.49 -13.47 3.00
CA VAL A 134 -0.38 -14.81 3.58
C VAL A 134 -1.77 -15.38 3.86
N VAL A 135 -2.06 -16.53 3.27
CA VAL A 135 -3.32 -17.26 3.46
C VAL A 135 -3.07 -18.77 3.51
N PHE A 136 -3.58 -19.46 4.53
CA PHE A 136 -3.37 -20.90 4.75
C PHE A 136 -1.91 -21.39 4.63
N GLY A 137 -0.94 -20.57 5.04
CA GLY A 137 0.49 -20.89 4.95
C GLY A 137 1.13 -20.67 3.57
N PHE A 138 0.35 -20.22 2.58
CA PHE A 138 0.86 -19.79 1.28
C PHE A 138 1.08 -18.28 1.28
N THR A 139 2.24 -17.85 0.79
CA THR A 139 2.59 -16.44 0.60
C THR A 139 2.49 -16.08 -0.87
N ARG A 140 1.92 -14.91 -1.16
CA ARG A 140 1.88 -14.29 -2.48
C ARG A 140 2.47 -12.89 -2.39
N GLU A 141 3.43 -12.60 -3.26
CA GLU A 141 3.99 -11.27 -3.39
C GLU A 141 3.26 -10.47 -4.46
N PHE A 142 2.99 -9.20 -4.17
CA PHE A 142 2.45 -8.22 -5.10
C PHE A 142 3.38 -7.02 -5.16
N LEU A 143 3.83 -6.69 -6.37
CA LEU A 143 4.63 -5.50 -6.61
C LEU A 143 3.71 -4.30 -6.75
N VAL A 144 3.85 -3.33 -5.85
CA VAL A 144 3.18 -2.04 -5.95
C VAL A 144 4.06 -1.14 -6.79
N ASP A 145 3.54 -0.66 -7.90
CA ASP A 145 4.13 0.44 -8.67
C ASP A 145 2.98 1.29 -9.23
N LYS A 146 2.58 2.31 -8.47
CA LYS A 146 1.45 3.17 -8.81
C LYS A 146 1.94 4.60 -8.97
N LYS A 147 1.75 5.16 -10.16
CA LYS A 147 2.03 6.56 -10.48
C LYS A 147 0.72 7.31 -10.62
N GLN A 148 0.62 8.45 -9.95
CA GLN A 148 -0.52 9.35 -9.98
C GLN A 148 -0.01 10.78 -10.20
N GLU A 149 -0.50 11.43 -11.23
CA GLU A 149 -0.34 12.88 -11.36
C GLU A 149 -1.41 13.56 -10.49
N ILE A 150 -0.97 14.47 -9.63
CA ILE A 150 -1.84 15.30 -8.82
C ILE A 150 -1.75 16.72 -9.38
N LYS A 151 -2.91 17.29 -9.72
CA LYS A 151 -3.06 18.69 -10.10
C LYS A 151 -3.73 19.44 -8.95
N PHE A 152 -3.15 20.57 -8.57
CA PHE A 152 -3.63 21.43 -7.49
C PHE A 152 -4.20 22.74 -8.03
#